data_AF-A0A8X6L6P9-F1
#
_entry.id   AF-A0A8X6L6P9-F1
#
_cell.length_a   1.000
_cell.length_b   1.000
_cell.length_c   1.000
_cell.angle_alpha   90.00
_cell.angle_beta   90.00
_cell.angle_gamma   90.00
#
_symmetry.space_group_name_H-M   'P 1'
#
loop_
_entity.id
_entity.type
_entity.pdbx_description
1 polymer ?
#
loop_
_entity_poly.entity_id
_entity_poly.type
_entity_poly.pdbx_seq_one_letter_code
_entity_poly.pdbx_strand_id
1 'polypeptide(L)'
;MCLRHRLREKNQVKTDLAWKVCDESLCVGGVRLRNKATESGWAHFKLTKLEILRNLIFSRHSPQRVYDSRPIILLVDTPKSGCGTSNDGNTARAFLRNPEIASSITGIDEILIRKLHVALTTIACGHEIDAQKFKEFCLKTAELYVALYPWYYMPQSHPKVFIHGGLVNDSISPIGQMSEEVIKARNKDSKYFCEHHNRKFNRKQSMEDMIQMLLVSSDPYITSLRKLKERKKNICKKKSLVC
;
A
#
# COMPACT_ATOMS: atom_id res chain seq x y z
N MET A 1 -15.42 -38.78 19.10
CA MET A 1 -14.05 -38.93 18.54
C MET A 1 -14.14 -39.14 17.03
N CYS A 2 -13.15 -38.68 16.25
CA CYS A 2 -12.88 -39.05 14.84
C CYS A 2 -13.16 -38.07 13.65
N LEU A 3 -13.55 -36.80 13.85
CA LEU A 3 -13.56 -35.81 12.73
C LEU A 3 -12.67 -34.57 12.92
N ARG A 4 -12.29 -34.21 14.15
CA ARG A 4 -11.39 -33.06 14.40
C ARG A 4 -9.90 -33.36 14.21
N HIS A 5 -9.49 -34.63 14.26
CA HIS A 5 -8.07 -35.00 14.08
C HIS A 5 -7.65 -35.01 12.60
N ARG A 6 -8.55 -35.38 11.68
CA ARG A 6 -8.25 -35.55 10.25
C ARG A 6 -8.06 -34.22 9.49
N LEU A 7 -8.59 -33.11 10.01
CA LEU A 7 -8.40 -31.77 9.45
C LEU A 7 -7.08 -31.11 9.88
N ARG A 8 -6.48 -31.55 11.00
CA ARG A 8 -5.13 -31.08 11.40
C ARG A 8 -4.06 -31.70 10.52
N GLU A 9 -4.15 -33.00 10.25
CA GLU A 9 -3.16 -33.72 9.42
C GLU A 9 -3.16 -33.24 7.96
N LYS A 10 -4.33 -32.97 7.36
CA LYS A 10 -4.40 -32.46 5.98
C LYS A 10 -3.86 -31.03 5.82
N ASN A 11 -3.97 -30.20 6.86
CA ASN A 11 -3.40 -28.85 6.83
C ASN A 11 -1.88 -28.87 7.07
N GLN A 12 -1.39 -29.82 7.87
CA GLN A 12 0.05 -30.00 8.10
C GLN A 12 0.78 -30.51 6.85
N VAL A 13 0.17 -31.45 6.12
CA VAL A 13 0.74 -31.96 4.85
C VAL A 13 0.75 -30.89 3.75
N LYS A 14 -0.23 -29.97 3.71
CA LYS A 14 -0.22 -28.84 2.75
C LYS A 14 0.81 -27.77 3.10
N THR A 15 1.07 -27.52 4.39
CA THR A 15 2.15 -26.61 4.80
C THR A 15 3.52 -27.22 4.51
N ASP A 16 3.68 -28.55 4.62
CA ASP A 16 4.98 -29.21 4.41
C ASP A 16 5.35 -29.35 2.91
N LEU A 17 4.35 -29.39 2.02
CA LEU A 17 4.56 -29.41 0.57
C LEU A 17 4.82 -28.03 -0.04
N ALA A 18 4.33 -26.95 0.58
CA ALA A 18 4.58 -25.57 0.11
C ALA A 18 6.01 -25.08 0.36
N TRP A 19 6.78 -25.76 1.23
CA TRP A 19 8.18 -25.45 1.50
C TRP A 19 9.18 -26.32 0.73
N LYS A 20 8.73 -27.29 -0.09
CA LYS A 20 9.60 -28.22 -0.81
C LYS A 20 9.90 -27.86 -2.27
N VAL A 21 9.46 -26.69 -2.75
CA VAL A 21 9.73 -26.21 -4.12
C VAL A 21 10.47 -24.87 -4.13
N CYS A 22 11.18 -24.54 -3.05
CA CYS A 22 12.23 -23.51 -3.11
C CYS A 22 13.55 -24.20 -3.43
N ASP A 23 14.07 -23.90 -4.61
CA ASP A 23 15.35 -24.37 -5.13
C ASP A 23 16.47 -24.46 -4.07
N GLU A 24 17.16 -25.59 -4.12
CA GLU A 24 18.32 -26.04 -3.33
C GLU A 24 19.59 -25.16 -3.42
N SER A 25 19.51 -23.89 -3.81
CA SER A 25 20.69 -23.02 -3.99
C SER A 25 20.95 -22.00 -2.88
N LEU A 26 20.17 -21.99 -1.79
CA LEU A 26 20.37 -21.08 -0.64
C LEU A 26 20.52 -21.80 0.71
N CYS A 27 20.93 -23.07 0.68
CA CYS A 27 21.41 -23.77 1.86
C CYS A 27 22.87 -23.41 2.15
N VAL A 28 23.11 -22.22 2.71
CA VAL A 28 24.36 -21.92 3.41
C VAL A 28 24.07 -21.91 4.92
N GLY A 29 24.40 -23.03 5.56
CA GLY A 29 24.66 -23.10 7.00
C GLY A 29 23.42 -23.07 7.90
N GLY A 30 22.97 -24.25 8.31
CA GLY A 30 22.09 -24.41 9.46
C GLY A 30 22.74 -23.87 10.74
N VAL A 31 22.45 -22.61 11.08
CA VAL A 31 22.74 -22.03 12.39
C VAL A 31 21.45 -21.42 12.93
N ARG A 32 20.93 -22.05 13.99
CA ARG A 32 19.86 -21.49 14.81
C ARG A 32 20.45 -20.32 15.59
N LEU A 33 20.35 -19.10 15.05
CA LEU A 33 20.78 -17.88 15.76
C LEU A 33 19.86 -17.63 16.96
N ARG A 34 20.27 -18.17 18.12
CA ARG A 34 19.77 -17.74 19.43
C ARG A 34 20.40 -16.36 19.69
N ASN A 35 19.65 -15.30 19.45
CA ASN A 35 20.09 -13.93 19.77
C ASN A 35 20.36 -13.82 21.28
N LYS A 36 21.64 -13.80 21.67
CA LYS A 36 22.06 -13.27 22.98
C LYS A 36 21.94 -11.75 22.92
N ALA A 37 20.74 -11.24 23.13
CA ALA A 37 20.55 -9.80 23.33
C ALA A 37 21.19 -9.41 24.67
N THR A 38 22.23 -8.59 24.63
CA THR A 38 22.88 -7.98 25.79
C THR A 38 21.90 -7.10 26.56
N GLU A 39 22.04 -7.01 27.87
CA GLU A 39 21.12 -6.25 28.76
C GLU A 39 20.98 -4.76 28.38
N SER A 40 22.00 -4.17 27.76
CA SER A 40 21.95 -2.81 27.20
C SER A 40 21.00 -2.69 26.00
N GLY A 41 20.93 -3.72 25.16
CA GLY A 41 19.96 -3.83 24.07
C GLY A 41 18.53 -3.94 24.58
N TRP A 42 18.30 -4.62 25.71
CA TRP A 42 16.99 -4.69 26.37
C TRP A 42 16.54 -3.36 26.97
N ALA A 43 17.47 -2.54 27.49
CA ALA A 43 17.17 -1.22 28.03
C ALA A 43 16.82 -0.21 26.92
N HIS A 44 17.61 -0.16 25.83
CA HIS A 44 17.28 0.63 24.65
C HIS A 44 15.97 0.18 24.00
N PHE A 45 15.74 -1.15 23.93
CA PHE A 45 14.51 -1.76 23.42
C PHE A 45 13.26 -1.42 24.26
N LYS A 46 13.38 -1.39 25.59
CA LYS A 46 12.28 -0.96 26.47
C LYS A 46 11.95 0.51 26.24
N LEU A 47 12.96 1.37 26.09
CA LEU A 47 12.77 2.81 25.82
C LEU A 47 12.09 3.02 24.47
N THR A 48 12.64 2.49 23.37
CA THR A 48 12.03 2.68 22.03
C THR A 48 10.65 2.07 21.90
N LYS A 49 10.41 0.90 22.52
CA LYS A 49 9.07 0.27 22.51
C LYS A 49 8.09 1.08 23.35
N LEU A 50 8.50 1.61 24.51
CA LEU A 50 7.67 2.48 25.35
C LEU A 50 7.48 3.87 24.74
N GLU A 51 8.44 4.41 23.98
CA GLU A 51 8.32 5.67 23.23
C GLU A 51 7.35 5.50 22.06
N ILE A 52 7.54 4.47 21.24
CA ILE A 52 6.67 4.16 20.10
C ILE A 52 5.27 3.81 20.59
N LEU A 53 5.15 3.00 21.65
CA LEU A 53 3.86 2.71 22.28
C LEU A 53 3.29 3.92 23.01
N ARG A 54 4.07 4.79 23.67
CA ARG A 54 3.52 6.03 24.25
C ARG A 54 3.01 6.95 23.15
N ASN A 55 3.75 7.13 22.07
CA ASN A 55 3.34 7.94 20.93
C ASN A 55 2.10 7.35 20.21
N LEU A 56 2.02 6.02 20.08
CA LEU A 56 0.85 5.32 19.50
C LEU A 56 -0.36 5.21 20.46
N ILE A 57 -0.15 4.99 21.76
CA ILE A 57 -1.19 4.86 22.80
C ILE A 57 -1.76 6.23 23.16
N PHE A 58 -0.93 7.28 23.20
CA PHE A 58 -1.40 8.67 23.30
C PHE A 58 -2.29 9.02 22.09
N SER A 59 -2.01 8.44 20.92
CA SER A 59 -2.86 8.50 19.73
C SER A 59 -4.16 7.68 19.82
N ARG A 60 -4.21 6.60 20.62
CA ARG A 60 -5.41 5.75 20.76
C ARG A 60 -6.46 6.30 21.73
N HIS A 61 -6.07 7.11 22.72
CA HIS A 61 -6.99 7.72 23.68
C HIS A 61 -7.33 9.20 23.41
N SER A 62 -6.73 9.82 22.40
CA SER A 62 -7.12 11.14 21.90
C SER A 62 -7.57 11.05 20.44
N PRO A 63 -8.84 10.72 20.17
CA PRO A 63 -9.37 10.90 18.83
C PRO A 63 -9.24 12.40 18.47
N GLN A 64 -8.54 12.67 17.37
CA GLN A 64 -8.44 13.93 16.63
C GLN A 64 -7.50 15.08 17.03
N ARG A 65 -6.93 15.24 18.22
CA ARG A 65 -6.38 16.57 18.59
C ARG A 65 -4.86 16.81 18.53
N VAL A 66 -4.07 15.93 17.90
CA VAL A 66 -2.61 16.19 17.68
C VAL A 66 -2.32 16.73 16.26
N TYR A 67 -3.33 16.76 15.38
CA TYR A 67 -3.17 17.18 13.98
C TYR A 67 -3.60 18.63 13.70
N ASP A 68 -4.09 19.36 14.71
CA ASP A 68 -4.61 20.73 14.53
C ASP A 68 -3.53 21.83 14.47
N SER A 69 -2.26 21.51 14.70
CA SER A 69 -1.18 22.52 14.82
C SER A 69 0.07 22.26 13.98
N ARG A 70 -0.01 21.49 12.88
CA ARG A 70 1.15 21.14 12.02
C ARG A 70 0.85 21.13 10.51
N PRO A 71 1.87 21.31 9.63
CA PRO A 71 1.75 21.75 8.22
C PRO A 71 1.00 20.85 7.22
N ILE A 72 0.36 19.76 7.67
CA ILE A 72 -0.38 18.83 6.83
C ILE A 72 -1.73 18.55 7.50
N ILE A 73 -2.83 19.03 6.91
CA ILE A 73 -4.19 18.76 7.37
C ILE A 73 -4.57 17.35 6.89
N LEU A 74 -4.50 16.36 7.78
CA LEU A 74 -4.74 14.95 7.44
C LEU A 74 -5.54 14.23 8.54
N LEU A 75 -6.64 13.58 8.16
CA LEU A 75 -7.43 12.75 9.06
C LEU A 75 -6.98 11.29 9.00
N VAL A 76 -6.11 10.89 9.92
CA VAL A 76 -5.51 9.55 9.97
C VAL A 76 -6.16 8.70 11.05
N ASP A 77 -6.35 7.42 10.77
CA ASP A 77 -6.81 6.39 11.73
C ASP A 77 -8.16 6.67 12.42
N THR A 78 -9.00 7.52 11.84
CA THR A 78 -10.36 7.68 12.36
C THR A 78 -11.25 6.53 11.89
N PRO A 79 -11.98 5.87 12.81
CA PRO A 79 -12.87 4.78 12.45
C PRO A 79 -14.04 5.31 11.61
N LYS A 80 -14.38 4.61 10.54
CA LYS A 80 -15.58 4.88 9.74
C LYS A 80 -16.66 3.85 10.09
N SER A 81 -17.90 4.30 10.26
CA SER A 81 -19.03 3.44 10.60
C SER A 81 -19.23 2.36 9.52
N GLY A 82 -19.13 1.08 9.89
CA GLY A 82 -19.36 -0.06 9.00
C GLY A 82 -18.19 -0.43 8.07
N CYS A 83 -17.07 0.29 8.07
CA CYS A 83 -15.89 -0.09 7.28
C CYS A 83 -14.57 0.55 7.77
N GLY A 84 -13.55 -0.28 8.07
CA GLY A 84 -12.13 0.12 8.17
C GLY A 84 -11.80 1.44 8.89
N THR A 85 -10.77 2.13 8.37
CA THR A 85 -10.27 3.43 8.87
C THR A 85 -10.36 4.51 7.78
N SER A 86 -10.13 5.78 8.15
CA SER A 86 -10.09 6.92 7.22
C SER A 86 -8.88 6.98 6.28
N ASN A 87 -8.01 5.99 6.34
CA ASN A 87 -6.80 5.94 5.54
C ASN A 87 -7.13 5.50 4.11
N ASP A 88 -7.41 6.47 3.24
CA ASP A 88 -7.61 6.23 1.82
C ASP A 88 -6.34 6.56 1.00
N GLY A 89 -6.42 6.39 -0.32
CA GLY A 89 -5.32 6.68 -1.23
C GLY A 89 -4.90 8.17 -1.26
N ASN A 90 -5.79 9.10 -0.88
CA ASN A 90 -5.42 10.51 -0.76
C ASN A 90 -4.60 10.71 0.52
N THR A 91 -5.04 10.11 1.62
CA THR A 91 -4.34 10.13 2.90
C THR A 91 -2.92 9.56 2.75
N ALA A 92 -2.79 8.40 2.12
CA ALA A 92 -1.50 7.75 1.89
C ALA A 92 -0.55 8.58 1.01
N ARG A 93 -1.05 9.19 -0.08
CA ARG A 93 -0.25 10.05 -0.96
C ARG A 93 0.22 11.33 -0.26
N ALA A 94 -0.64 11.93 0.56
CA ALA A 94 -0.28 13.10 1.35
C ALA A 94 0.81 12.77 2.39
N PHE A 95 0.69 11.61 3.05
CA PHE A 95 1.69 11.12 4.02
C PHE A 95 3.06 10.92 3.38
N LEU A 96 3.12 10.23 2.23
CA LEU A 96 4.39 9.90 1.57
C LEU A 96 5.03 11.07 0.81
N ARG A 97 4.30 12.16 0.57
CA ARG A 97 4.81 13.32 -0.19
C ARG A 97 5.94 14.05 0.53
N ASN A 98 5.88 14.15 1.86
CA ASN A 98 6.86 14.87 2.69
C ASN A 98 7.42 13.93 3.78
N PRO A 99 8.45 13.14 3.47
CA PRO A 99 8.98 12.14 4.40
C PRO A 99 9.56 12.75 5.68
N GLU A 100 10.15 13.94 5.61
CA GLU A 100 10.69 14.67 6.77
C GLU A 100 9.61 14.99 7.80
N ILE A 101 8.48 15.57 7.33
CA ILE A 101 7.35 15.89 8.19
C ILE A 101 6.73 14.60 8.75
N ALA A 102 6.55 13.58 7.90
CA ALA A 102 6.00 12.29 8.31
C ALA A 102 6.86 11.60 9.38
N SER A 103 8.19 11.63 9.22
CA SER A 103 9.17 11.12 10.18
C SER A 103 9.08 11.88 11.50
N SER A 104 9.06 13.22 11.45
CA SER A 104 8.97 14.05 12.66
C SER A 104 7.69 13.83 13.47
N ILE A 105 6.60 13.45 12.81
CA ILE A 105 5.30 13.21 13.45
C ILE A 105 5.21 11.78 13.98
N THR A 106 5.62 10.78 13.19
CA THR A 106 5.45 9.36 13.53
C THR A 106 6.61 8.75 14.32
N GLY A 107 7.77 9.40 14.29
CA GLY A 107 9.01 8.86 14.84
C GLY A 107 9.60 7.71 14.01
N ILE A 108 9.11 7.49 12.78
CA ILE A 108 9.64 6.50 11.85
C ILE A 108 10.85 7.08 11.11
N ASP A 109 11.83 6.25 10.80
CA ASP A 109 13.01 6.65 10.04
C ASP A 109 12.65 7.28 8.68
N GLU A 110 13.20 8.46 8.43
CA GLU A 110 12.91 9.24 7.23
C GLU A 110 13.36 8.54 5.95
N ILE A 111 14.53 7.87 6.01
CA ILE A 111 15.12 7.18 4.86
C ILE A 111 14.20 6.02 4.44
N LEU A 112 13.68 5.27 5.40
CA LEU A 112 12.71 4.20 5.13
C LEU A 112 11.44 4.76 4.47
N ILE A 113 10.86 5.86 4.98
CA ILE A 113 9.65 6.48 4.39
C ILE A 113 9.94 6.92 2.95
N ARG A 114 11.08 7.54 2.72
CA ARG A 114 11.51 8.00 1.39
C ARG A 114 11.65 6.82 0.41
N LYS A 115 12.27 5.72 0.85
CA LYS A 115 12.40 4.51 0.02
C LYS A 115 11.06 3.86 -0.30
N LEU A 116 10.15 3.80 0.67
CA LEU A 116 8.78 3.33 0.48
C LEU A 116 8.02 4.20 -0.55
N HIS A 117 8.15 5.51 -0.45
CA HIS A 117 7.55 6.44 -1.41
C HIS A 117 8.05 6.17 -2.84
N VAL A 118 9.36 6.00 -3.02
CA VAL A 118 9.94 5.66 -4.33
C VAL A 118 9.41 4.32 -4.83
N ALA A 119 9.43 3.27 -4.02
CA ALA A 119 8.97 1.93 -4.42
C ALA A 119 7.49 1.91 -4.86
N LEU A 120 6.62 2.61 -4.14
CA LEU A 120 5.20 2.67 -4.48
C LEU A 120 4.95 3.54 -5.71
N THR A 121 5.72 4.63 -5.86
CA THR A 121 5.61 5.52 -7.02
C THR A 121 6.09 4.82 -8.30
N THR A 122 7.14 4.02 -8.23
CA THR A 122 7.61 3.24 -9.38
C THR A 122 6.56 2.23 -9.81
N ILE A 123 5.95 1.48 -8.89
CA ILE A 123 4.87 0.54 -9.23
C ILE A 123 3.67 1.27 -9.86
N ALA A 124 3.34 2.46 -9.34
CA ALA A 124 2.20 3.26 -9.81
C ALA A 124 2.48 4.09 -11.08
N CYS A 125 3.69 4.09 -11.63
CA CYS A 125 4.05 5.01 -12.74
C CYS A 125 3.35 4.67 -14.07
N GLY A 126 2.94 3.41 -14.26
CA GLY A 126 2.29 2.95 -15.50
C GLY A 126 3.23 2.84 -16.71
N HIS A 127 4.54 2.87 -16.48
CA HIS A 127 5.59 2.69 -17.48
C HIS A 127 6.41 1.41 -17.19
N GLU A 128 7.17 0.95 -18.17
CA GLU A 128 8.10 -0.15 -18.01
C GLU A 128 9.18 0.19 -16.98
N ILE A 129 9.52 -0.79 -16.13
CA ILE A 129 10.47 -0.63 -15.04
C ILE A 129 11.67 -1.55 -15.30
N ASP A 130 12.88 -1.10 -14.98
CA ASP A 130 14.04 -1.98 -14.94
C ASP A 130 13.92 -2.95 -13.75
N ALA A 131 13.52 -4.19 -14.03
CA ALA A 131 13.23 -5.21 -13.02
C ALA A 131 14.45 -5.51 -12.14
N GLN A 132 15.66 -5.52 -12.70
CA GLN A 132 16.87 -5.85 -11.95
C GLN A 132 17.21 -4.75 -10.94
N LYS A 133 17.22 -3.49 -11.39
CA LYS A 133 17.47 -2.34 -10.49
C LYS A 133 16.38 -2.23 -9.43
N PHE A 134 15.12 -2.48 -9.79
CA PHE A 134 14.01 -2.42 -8.85
C PHE A 134 14.09 -3.54 -7.80
N LYS A 135 14.46 -4.76 -8.19
CA LYS A 135 14.66 -5.89 -7.28
C LYS A 135 15.76 -5.59 -6.26
N GLU A 136 16.92 -5.09 -6.70
CA GLU A 136 18.01 -4.70 -5.81
C GLU A 136 17.60 -3.58 -4.84
N PHE A 137 16.86 -2.59 -5.32
CA PHE A 137 16.34 -1.51 -4.49
C PHE A 137 15.38 -2.02 -3.40
N CYS A 138 14.47 -2.91 -3.78
CA CYS A 138 13.52 -3.54 -2.88
C CYS A 138 14.18 -4.42 -1.80
N LEU A 139 15.17 -5.22 -2.19
CA LEU A 139 15.93 -6.06 -1.24
C LEU A 139 16.68 -5.21 -0.21
N LYS A 140 17.41 -4.18 -0.65
CA LYS A 140 18.10 -3.23 0.24
C LYS A 140 17.12 -2.49 1.17
N THR A 141 15.89 -2.26 0.73
CA THR A 141 14.85 -1.62 1.54
C THR A 141 14.29 -2.59 2.59
N ALA A 142 14.12 -3.86 2.24
CA ALA A 142 13.70 -4.90 3.17
C ALA A 142 14.76 -5.15 4.26
N GLU A 143 16.05 -5.18 3.91
CA GLU A 143 17.15 -5.29 4.86
C GLU A 143 17.16 -4.12 5.85
N LEU A 144 17.01 -2.88 5.35
CA LEU A 144 16.89 -1.68 6.17
C LEU A 144 15.70 -1.80 7.16
N TYR A 145 14.55 -2.26 6.68
CA TYR A 145 13.35 -2.42 7.50
C TYR A 145 13.57 -3.40 8.65
N VAL A 146 14.16 -4.56 8.37
CA VAL A 146 14.43 -5.59 9.39
C VAL A 146 15.46 -5.11 10.40
N ALA A 147 16.47 -4.35 9.96
CA ALA A 147 17.48 -3.76 10.84
C ALA A 147 16.88 -2.70 11.79
N LEU A 148 16.02 -1.82 11.28
CA LEU A 148 15.40 -0.74 12.06
C LEU A 148 14.29 -1.24 12.99
N TYR A 149 13.47 -2.17 12.52
CA TYR A 149 12.25 -2.61 13.21
C TYR A 149 12.16 -4.13 13.37
N PRO A 150 13.16 -4.80 14.01
CA PRO A 150 13.18 -6.26 14.15
C PRO A 150 12.01 -6.81 15.01
N TRP A 151 11.38 -5.94 15.78
CA TRP A 151 10.28 -6.29 16.69
C TRP A 151 8.91 -6.35 16.01
N TYR A 152 8.77 -5.78 14.81
CA TYR A 152 7.50 -5.75 14.09
C TYR A 152 7.58 -6.61 12.83
N TYR A 153 6.73 -7.63 12.78
CA TYR A 153 6.64 -8.47 11.59
C TYR A 153 6.16 -7.64 10.39
N MET A 154 6.82 -7.83 9.26
CA MET A 154 6.51 -7.10 8.04
C MET A 154 5.06 -7.40 7.58
N PRO A 155 4.21 -6.39 7.31
CA PRO A 155 2.81 -6.64 6.95
C PRO A 155 2.69 -7.37 5.62
N GLN A 156 1.67 -8.18 5.42
CA GLN A 156 1.48 -9.04 4.23
C GLN A 156 1.59 -8.33 2.86
N SER A 157 1.33 -7.02 2.79
CA SER A 157 1.50 -6.22 1.57
C SER A 157 2.96 -5.91 1.23
N HIS A 158 3.83 -5.76 2.22
CA HIS A 158 5.21 -5.31 2.03
C HIS A 158 6.11 -6.39 1.40
N PRO A 159 6.07 -7.68 1.81
CA PRO A 159 6.83 -8.74 1.14
C PRO A 159 6.40 -8.94 -0.32
N LYS A 160 5.12 -8.69 -0.65
CA LYS A 160 4.65 -8.73 -2.04
C LYS A 160 5.33 -7.63 -2.87
N VAL A 161 5.49 -6.44 -2.30
CA VAL A 161 6.20 -5.34 -2.97
C VAL A 161 7.71 -5.61 -3.02
N PHE A 162 8.33 -6.02 -1.91
CA PHE A 162 9.80 -6.11 -1.85
C PHE A 162 10.37 -7.38 -2.47
N ILE A 163 9.75 -8.53 -2.22
CA ILE A 163 10.25 -9.82 -2.70
C ILE A 163 9.71 -10.11 -4.10
N HIS A 164 8.40 -9.90 -4.30
CA HIS A 164 7.74 -10.23 -5.56
C HIS A 164 7.72 -9.05 -6.55
N GLY A 165 8.13 -7.85 -6.12
CA GLY A 165 8.23 -6.69 -7.00
C GLY A 165 9.28 -6.83 -8.11
N GLY A 166 10.22 -7.77 -8.00
CA GLY A 166 11.12 -8.06 -9.13
C GLY A 166 10.40 -8.67 -10.35
N LEU A 167 9.21 -9.24 -10.15
CA LEU A 167 8.40 -9.89 -11.20
C LEU A 167 7.47 -8.90 -11.92
N VAL A 168 7.66 -7.59 -11.75
CA VAL A 168 6.80 -6.55 -12.34
C VAL A 168 6.78 -6.59 -13.87
N ASN A 169 7.84 -7.11 -14.51
CA ASN A 169 7.93 -7.20 -15.97
C ASN A 169 7.34 -8.48 -16.55
N ASP A 170 6.94 -9.46 -15.73
CA ASP A 170 6.38 -10.72 -16.23
C ASP A 170 4.94 -10.54 -16.73
N SER A 171 4.31 -9.38 -16.47
CA SER A 171 2.96 -9.04 -16.93
C SER A 171 2.93 -8.38 -18.30
N ILE A 172 1.87 -8.65 -19.07
CA ILE A 172 1.64 -8.13 -20.43
C ILE A 172 1.66 -6.59 -20.51
N SER A 173 1.29 -5.92 -19.43
CA SER A 173 1.23 -4.46 -19.33
C SER A 173 1.85 -4.01 -18.00
N PRO A 174 2.45 -2.81 -17.92
CA PRO A 174 2.96 -2.28 -16.66
C PRO A 174 1.91 -2.33 -15.55
N ILE A 175 2.31 -2.79 -14.35
CA ILE A 175 1.40 -2.98 -13.21
C ILE A 175 0.57 -1.74 -12.88
N GLY A 176 1.14 -0.53 -13.01
CA GLY A 176 0.42 0.71 -12.77
C GLY A 176 -0.81 0.90 -13.67
N GLN A 177 -0.79 0.36 -14.90
CA GLN A 177 -1.94 0.41 -15.83
C GLN A 177 -3.04 -0.60 -15.44
N MET A 178 -2.68 -1.68 -14.74
CA MET A 178 -3.60 -2.72 -14.24
C MET A 178 -4.22 -2.37 -12.88
N SER A 179 -4.17 -1.10 -12.47
CA SER A 179 -4.63 -0.66 -11.15
C SER A 179 -6.15 -0.74 -10.98
N GLU A 180 -6.59 -1.30 -9.85
CA GLU A 180 -8.00 -1.35 -9.43
C GLU A 180 -8.59 0.07 -9.19
N GLU A 181 -7.75 1.08 -8.97
CA GLU A 181 -8.18 2.45 -8.67
C GLU A 181 -9.07 3.04 -9.77
N VAL A 182 -8.81 2.69 -11.03
CA VAL A 182 -9.60 3.16 -12.18
C VAL A 182 -11.04 2.64 -12.10
N ILE A 183 -11.22 1.37 -11.76
CA ILE A 183 -12.53 0.75 -11.60
C ILE A 183 -13.24 1.32 -10.37
N LYS A 184 -12.53 1.52 -9.26
CA LYS A 184 -13.09 2.15 -8.05
C LYS A 184 -13.55 3.58 -8.30
N ALA A 185 -12.82 4.36 -9.09
CA ALA A 185 -13.23 5.70 -9.49
C ALA A 185 -14.54 5.68 -10.28
N ARG A 186 -14.73 4.66 -11.13
CA ARG A 186 -15.95 4.47 -11.93
C ARG A 186 -17.22 4.29 -11.10
N ASN A 187 -17.11 3.78 -9.87
CA ASN A 187 -18.26 3.68 -8.96
C ASN A 187 -18.89 5.05 -8.65
N LYS A 188 -18.12 6.15 -8.74
CA LYS A 188 -18.66 7.50 -8.59
C LYS A 188 -19.58 7.86 -9.75
N ASP A 189 -19.19 7.52 -10.97
CA ASP A 189 -20.00 7.73 -12.18
C ASP A 189 -21.27 6.88 -12.11
N SER A 190 -21.17 5.61 -11.67
CA SER A 190 -22.35 4.75 -11.51
C SER A 190 -23.40 5.36 -10.57
N LYS A 191 -22.97 5.91 -9.43
CA LYS A 191 -23.89 6.63 -8.51
C LYS A 191 -24.50 7.86 -9.18
N TYR A 192 -23.69 8.63 -9.89
CA TYR A 192 -24.15 9.81 -10.62
C TYR A 192 -25.20 9.49 -11.69
N PHE A 193 -25.00 8.41 -12.46
CA PHE A 193 -25.97 7.94 -13.46
C PHE A 193 -27.27 7.46 -12.81
N CYS A 194 -27.20 6.71 -11.70
CA CYS A 194 -28.37 6.31 -10.94
C CYS A 194 -29.21 7.49 -10.44
N GLU A 195 -28.56 8.59 -10.03
CA GLU A 195 -29.24 9.77 -9.52
C GLU A 195 -29.89 10.61 -10.61
N HIS A 196 -29.19 10.82 -11.74
CA HIS A 196 -29.52 11.86 -12.72
C HIS A 196 -29.97 11.34 -14.11
N HIS A 197 -29.65 10.10 -14.48
CA HIS A 197 -29.90 9.58 -15.83
C HIS A 197 -30.93 8.46 -15.84
N ASN A 198 -30.86 7.54 -14.88
CA ASN A 198 -31.68 6.33 -14.93
C ASN A 198 -33.16 6.62 -14.69
N ARG A 199 -34.01 5.87 -15.37
CA ARG A 199 -35.43 5.76 -15.06
C ARG A 199 -35.62 5.16 -13.66
N LYS A 200 -36.53 5.74 -12.87
CA LYS A 200 -36.77 5.37 -11.45
C LYS A 200 -38.07 4.62 -11.18
N PHE A 201 -38.78 4.20 -12.23
CA PHE A 201 -40.07 3.51 -12.08
C PHE A 201 -39.94 1.98 -12.04
N ASN A 202 -38.83 1.42 -12.54
CA ASN A 202 -38.59 -0.02 -12.53
C ASN A 202 -37.09 -0.31 -12.39
N ARG A 203 -36.74 -1.23 -11.49
CA ARG A 203 -35.36 -1.63 -11.25
C ARG A 203 -34.70 -2.23 -12.49
N LYS A 204 -35.39 -3.05 -13.28
CA LYS A 204 -34.82 -3.68 -14.48
C LYS A 204 -34.38 -2.62 -15.50
N GLN A 205 -35.27 -1.67 -15.80
CA GLN A 205 -34.99 -0.57 -16.72
C GLN A 205 -33.95 0.39 -16.17
N SER A 206 -33.93 0.63 -14.85
CA SER A 206 -32.89 1.44 -14.21
C SER A 206 -31.49 0.83 -14.40
N MET A 207 -31.36 -0.49 -14.26
CA MET A 207 -30.08 -1.18 -14.49
C MET A 207 -29.70 -1.20 -15.97
N GLU A 208 -30.67 -1.32 -16.86
CA GLU A 208 -30.46 -1.22 -18.31
C GLU A 208 -29.90 0.16 -18.69
N ASP A 209 -30.51 1.24 -18.20
CA ASP A 209 -30.06 2.62 -18.45
C ASP A 209 -28.66 2.86 -17.90
N MET A 210 -28.36 2.34 -16.69
CA MET A 210 -27.04 2.44 -16.09
C MET A 210 -25.97 1.80 -17.00
N ILE A 211 -26.24 0.60 -17.52
CA ILE A 211 -25.31 -0.12 -18.39
C ILE A 211 -25.15 0.62 -19.72
N GLN A 212 -26.24 1.08 -20.32
CA GLN A 212 -26.20 1.87 -21.55
C GLN A 212 -25.35 3.14 -21.38
N MET A 213 -25.53 3.88 -20.28
CA MET A 213 -24.73 5.06 -19.97
C MET A 213 -23.26 4.72 -19.76
N LEU A 214 -22.96 3.62 -19.07
CA LEU A 214 -21.59 3.18 -18.88
C LEU A 214 -20.93 2.82 -20.22
N LEU A 215 -21.62 2.10 -21.11
CA LEU A 215 -21.13 1.75 -22.45
C LEU A 215 -20.81 2.98 -23.29
N VAL A 216 -21.75 3.93 -23.39
CA VAL A 216 -21.55 5.20 -24.11
C VAL A 216 -20.40 5.99 -23.49
N SER A 217 -20.26 5.97 -22.16
CA SER A 217 -19.19 6.69 -21.47
C SER A 217 -17.80 6.07 -21.71
N SER A 218 -17.71 4.75 -21.92
CA SER A 218 -16.47 4.01 -22.18
C SER A 218 -16.12 3.83 -23.65
N ASP A 219 -17.02 4.20 -24.56
CA ASP A 219 -16.80 4.07 -26.00
C ASP A 219 -15.54 4.87 -26.42
N PRO A 220 -14.54 4.22 -27.07
CA PRO A 220 -13.29 4.87 -27.41
C PRO A 220 -13.45 5.93 -28.50
N TYR A 221 -14.34 5.70 -29.47
CA TYR A 221 -14.62 6.65 -30.56
C TYR A 221 -15.28 7.91 -30.00
N ILE A 222 -16.34 7.76 -29.21
CA ILE A 222 -17.01 8.90 -28.55
C ILE A 222 -16.03 9.61 -27.62
N THR A 223 -15.24 8.87 -26.85
CA THR A 223 -14.26 9.45 -25.91
C THR A 223 -13.20 10.28 -26.63
N SER A 224 -12.73 9.85 -27.81
CA SER A 224 -11.76 10.59 -28.62
C SER A 224 -12.29 11.94 -29.12
N LEU A 225 -13.59 12.05 -29.33
CA LEU A 225 -14.26 13.26 -29.81
C LEU A 225 -14.65 14.22 -28.67
N ARG A 226 -14.67 13.75 -27.42
CA ARG A 226 -15.06 14.59 -26.28
C ARG A 226 -14.00 15.65 -26.01
N LYS A 227 -14.46 16.88 -25.77
CA LYS A 227 -13.61 17.95 -25.23
C LYS A 227 -13.21 17.59 -23.79
N LEU A 228 -11.97 17.13 -23.62
CA LEU A 228 -11.41 16.90 -22.29
C LEU A 228 -11.06 18.24 -21.65
N LYS A 229 -11.42 18.40 -20.36
CA LYS A 229 -10.88 19.52 -19.58
C LYS A 229 -9.38 19.31 -19.45
N GLU A 230 -8.60 20.28 -19.91
CA GLU A 230 -7.16 20.23 -19.70
C GLU A 230 -6.86 20.20 -18.20
N ARG A 231 -6.02 19.24 -17.81
CA ARG A 231 -5.51 19.17 -16.45
C ARG A 231 -4.62 20.40 -16.26
N LYS A 232 -4.95 21.27 -15.30
CA LYS A 232 -4.10 22.43 -14.95
C LYS A 232 -2.69 21.90 -14.68
N LYS A 233 -1.76 22.16 -15.59
CA LYS A 233 -0.34 21.84 -15.39
C LYS A 233 0.15 22.78 -14.29
N ASN A 234 0.42 22.24 -13.11
CA ASN A 234 1.24 22.97 -12.15
C ASN A 234 2.61 23.10 -12.81
N ILE A 235 2.95 24.29 -13.29
CA ILE A 235 4.27 24.60 -13.82
C ILE A 235 5.24 24.42 -12.65
N CYS A 236 5.86 23.24 -12.56
CA CYS A 236 6.99 23.03 -11.68
C CYS A 236 8.14 23.82 -12.30
N LYS A 237 8.46 25.00 -11.74
CA LYS A 237 9.72 25.68 -12.05
C LYS A 237 10.83 24.68 -11.72
N LYS A 238 11.52 24.16 -12.74
CA LYS A 238 12.73 23.36 -12.57
C LYS A 238 13.70 24.19 -11.72
N LYS A 239 13.77 23.94 -10.41
CA LYS A 239 14.99 24.23 -9.67
C LYS A 239 15.95 23.13 -10.07
N SER A 240 16.93 23.47 -10.88
CA SER A 240 18.11 22.64 -11.14
C SER A 240 18.67 22.21 -9.80
N LEU A 241 18.55 20.92 -9.48
CA LEU A 241 19.45 20.29 -8.53
C LEU A 241 20.82 20.30 -9.23
N VAL A 242 21.63 21.29 -8.87
CA VAL A 242 23.07 21.24 -9.12
C VAL A 242 23.63 20.19 -8.16
N CYS A 243 24.51 19.36 -8.71
CA CYS A 243 25.16 18.18 -8.13
C CYS A 243 25.66 18.35 -6.70
#